data_AF-A0A3L7NDL7-F1
#
_entry.id   AF-A0A3L7NDL7-F1
#
_cell.length_a   1.000
_cell.length_b   1.000
_cell.length_c   1.000
_cell.angle_alpha   90.00
_cell.angle_beta   90.00
_cell.angle_gamma   90.00
#
_symmetry.space_group_name_H-M   'P 1'
#
loop_
_entity.id
_entity.type
_entity.pdbx_description
1 polymer ?
#
loop_
_entity_poly.entity_id
_entity_poly.type
_entity_poly.pdbx_seq_one_letter_code
_entity_poly.pdbx_strand_id
1 'polypeptide(L)'
;MTWAKRTAVQLSCLLLILSNLVAQEQIQIGLAETDITPPIGFPMAGYFHERLAEGEVDPLKAKCIVFRSETQQAALVVCDLIAASADFSIEVKRLASEQTGIPASNIIVSATHSHTAPDYTKSMYAYLRSPAGAAPANETAAFRSKYIALLIEHTVAAIVKASTNAKPAKLESGWAEQQTPVAFNRRFVQKDGSVRTWVGLEHSGSVRSAGPIDPEIGMLLVRDDAGEPVGLVSNFALHLDTLSGQKWSADYPYYIAQSVQKALGPDVVSLFGTGCCGDINHVNPRGTERNKTDFIGNSLGETITTGLSHLSAIEDTHLEVRSGTVQLPIEESTKEDVEKAVKIMAAAKAGEAVDFTDHVTAHKKLLIDQVRNKPRFASPEDATLALL
;
A
#
# COMPACT_ATOMS: atom_id res chain seq x y z
N MET A 1 56.49 -34.14 -66.78
CA MET A 1 56.60 -34.12 -65.30
C MET A 1 56.89 -32.69 -64.90
N THR A 2 55.88 -31.83 -64.86
CA THR A 2 54.93 -31.53 -63.75
C THR A 2 55.41 -30.36 -62.90
N TRP A 3 54.84 -29.21 -63.28
CA TRP A 3 54.59 -27.96 -62.58
C TRP A 3 54.39 -28.04 -61.06
N ALA A 4 54.85 -27.00 -60.34
CA ALA A 4 54.17 -26.51 -59.14
C ALA A 4 54.43 -25.01 -58.89
N LYS A 5 53.39 -24.22 -59.15
CA LYS A 5 53.17 -22.83 -58.66
C LYS A 5 52.85 -22.87 -57.15
N ARG A 6 53.29 -21.88 -56.36
CA ARG A 6 52.57 -21.31 -55.19
C ARG A 6 53.03 -19.87 -54.96
N THR A 7 52.34 -18.84 -55.48
CA THR A 7 51.17 -18.12 -54.94
C THR A 7 51.48 -17.35 -53.64
N ALA A 8 51.46 -16.02 -53.77
CA ALA A 8 51.48 -15.05 -52.67
C ALA A 8 50.22 -15.17 -51.81
N VAL A 9 50.37 -15.00 -50.50
CA VAL A 9 49.27 -14.65 -49.59
C VAL A 9 49.77 -13.51 -48.72
N GLN A 10 49.35 -12.28 -49.07
CA GLN A 10 49.37 -11.15 -48.13
C GLN A 10 48.38 -11.47 -47.02
N LEU A 11 48.88 -11.58 -45.79
CA LEU A 11 48.05 -11.71 -44.60
C LEU A 11 47.53 -10.31 -44.23
N SER A 12 46.39 -9.92 -44.79
CA SER A 12 45.62 -8.78 -44.28
C SER A 12 45.00 -9.20 -42.95
N CYS A 13 45.66 -8.87 -41.83
CA CYS A 13 45.06 -8.92 -40.51
C CYS A 13 43.97 -7.84 -40.42
N LEU A 14 42.75 -8.20 -40.81
CA LEU A 14 41.56 -7.47 -40.42
C LEU A 14 41.41 -7.67 -38.90
N LEU A 15 41.93 -6.73 -38.11
CA LEU A 15 41.55 -6.56 -36.71
C LEU A 15 40.07 -6.17 -36.71
N LEU A 16 39.20 -7.18 -36.65
CA LEU A 16 37.85 -7.03 -36.14
C LEU A 16 37.99 -6.59 -34.68
N ILE A 17 38.02 -5.27 -34.48
CA ILE A 17 37.66 -4.67 -33.20
C ILE A 17 36.17 -5.02 -33.04
N LEU A 18 35.90 -6.21 -32.50
CA LEU A 18 34.66 -6.50 -31.80
C LEU A 18 34.67 -5.56 -30.59
N SER A 19 34.27 -4.32 -30.83
CA SER A 19 33.73 -3.49 -29.78
C SER A 19 32.54 -4.29 -29.26
N ASN A 20 32.76 -5.06 -28.18
CA ASN A 20 31.68 -5.34 -27.26
C ASN A 20 31.26 -3.98 -26.71
N LEU A 21 30.46 -3.24 -27.49
CA LEU A 21 29.46 -2.37 -26.93
C LEU A 21 28.62 -3.32 -26.09
N VAL A 22 29.00 -3.48 -24.82
CA VAL A 22 28.10 -3.96 -23.80
C VAL A 22 26.97 -2.95 -23.88
N ALA A 23 25.86 -3.34 -24.52
CA ALA A 23 24.65 -2.54 -24.49
C ALA A 23 24.36 -2.33 -23.01
N GLN A 24 24.34 -1.07 -22.57
CA GLN A 24 23.99 -0.76 -21.20
C GLN A 24 22.59 -1.31 -20.98
N GLU A 25 22.48 -2.27 -20.07
CA GLU A 25 21.24 -3.01 -19.82
C GLU A 25 20.20 -2.01 -19.31
N GLN A 26 19.24 -1.67 -20.17
CA GLN A 26 18.23 -0.68 -19.84
C GLN A 26 17.10 -1.38 -19.07
N ILE A 27 16.86 -0.92 -17.85
CA ILE A 27 15.76 -1.44 -17.05
C ILE A 27 14.43 -1.27 -17.79
N GLN A 28 13.61 -2.32 -17.74
CA GLN A 28 12.26 -2.29 -18.26
C GLN A 28 11.28 -2.01 -17.13
N ILE A 29 10.36 -1.07 -17.37
CA ILE A 29 9.33 -0.70 -16.42
C ILE A 29 7.98 -0.89 -17.06
N GLY A 30 7.07 -1.52 -16.32
CA GLY A 30 5.70 -1.71 -16.73
C GLY A 30 4.75 -1.18 -15.68
N LEU A 31 3.70 -0.50 -16.12
CA LEU A 31 2.71 0.13 -15.25
C LEU A 31 1.31 -0.32 -15.66
N ALA A 32 0.43 -0.48 -14.68
CA ALA A 32 -0.99 -0.72 -14.90
C ALA A 32 -1.80 -0.36 -13.66
N GLU A 33 -3.08 -0.11 -13.88
CA GLU A 33 -4.07 -0.02 -12.81
C GLU A 33 -5.33 -0.82 -13.17
N THR A 34 -6.02 -1.32 -12.15
CA THR A 34 -7.31 -1.99 -12.26
C THR A 34 -8.26 -1.48 -11.19
N ASP A 35 -9.55 -1.48 -11.48
CA ASP A 35 -10.60 -1.16 -10.51
C ASP A 35 -10.75 -2.32 -9.51
N ILE A 36 -10.85 -2.01 -8.22
CA ILE A 36 -11.13 -2.97 -7.14
C ILE A 36 -12.32 -2.52 -6.30
N THR A 37 -13.16 -1.64 -6.83
CA THR A 37 -14.27 -1.00 -6.11
C THR A 37 -15.33 -2.04 -5.72
N PRO A 38 -15.67 -2.17 -4.42
CA PRO A 38 -16.69 -3.09 -3.99
C PRO A 38 -18.10 -2.64 -4.39
N PRO A 39 -19.05 -3.58 -4.55
CA PRO A 39 -20.46 -3.23 -4.72
C PRO A 39 -21.03 -2.52 -3.48
N ILE A 40 -22.08 -1.73 -3.69
CA ILE A 40 -22.92 -1.16 -2.62
C ILE A 40 -23.38 -2.29 -1.67
N GLY A 41 -23.37 -2.01 -0.37
CA GLY A 41 -23.71 -2.96 0.68
C GLY A 41 -22.54 -3.82 1.17
N PHE A 42 -21.33 -3.71 0.58
CA PHE A 42 -20.15 -4.35 1.15
C PHE A 42 -19.66 -3.58 2.39
N PRO A 43 -19.17 -4.25 3.46
CA PRO A 43 -18.73 -3.60 4.69
C PRO A 43 -17.46 -2.75 4.48
N MET A 44 -17.36 -1.63 5.20
CA MET A 44 -16.19 -0.74 5.23
C MET A 44 -15.33 -0.94 6.48
N ALA A 45 -14.02 -0.76 6.35
CA ALA A 45 -13.07 -0.87 7.46
C ALA A 45 -12.88 0.46 8.23
N GLY A 46 -12.18 0.45 9.37
CA GLY A 46 -11.64 1.67 10.01
C GLY A 46 -12.36 2.22 11.26
N TYR A 47 -13.61 1.81 11.55
CA TYR A 47 -14.45 2.55 12.52
C TYR A 47 -15.00 1.73 13.71
N PHE A 48 -14.47 0.54 14.01
CA PHE A 48 -14.93 -0.35 15.13
C PHE A 48 -16.42 -0.75 15.13
N HIS A 49 -17.19 -0.35 14.13
CA HIS A 49 -18.57 -0.75 13.92
C HIS A 49 -18.80 -1.03 12.44
N GLU A 50 -19.78 -1.87 12.13
CA GLU A 50 -20.10 -2.19 10.75
C GLU A 50 -20.71 -0.97 10.06
N ARG A 51 -20.12 -0.57 8.94
CA ARG A 51 -20.64 0.43 8.00
C ARG A 51 -20.81 -0.24 6.66
N LEU A 52 -22.00 -0.19 6.09
CA LEU A 52 -22.26 -0.74 4.76
C LEU A 52 -22.20 0.39 3.74
N ALA A 53 -21.56 0.14 2.60
CA ALA A 53 -21.46 1.16 1.57
C ALA A 53 -22.80 1.49 0.92
N GLU A 54 -23.01 2.77 0.66
CA GLU A 54 -24.19 3.37 0.06
C GLU A 54 -23.90 3.98 -1.33
N GLY A 55 -22.63 4.03 -1.72
CA GLY A 55 -22.21 4.56 -3.02
C GLY A 55 -20.71 4.77 -3.10
N GLU A 56 -20.32 5.63 -4.04
CA GLU A 56 -18.93 5.92 -4.39
C GLU A 56 -18.78 7.44 -4.57
N VAL A 57 -17.68 8.00 -4.06
CA VAL A 57 -17.22 9.35 -4.40
C VAL A 57 -16.23 9.25 -5.57
N ASP A 58 -15.31 8.30 -5.45
CA ASP A 58 -14.28 7.98 -6.44
C ASP A 58 -13.87 6.50 -6.34
N PRO A 59 -13.35 5.90 -7.43
CA PRO A 59 -13.10 4.47 -7.51
C PRO A 59 -11.86 4.06 -6.72
N LEU A 60 -11.91 2.85 -6.17
CA LEU A 60 -10.75 2.20 -5.54
C LEU A 60 -9.96 1.43 -6.60
N LYS A 61 -8.63 1.56 -6.61
CA LYS A 61 -7.77 0.92 -7.61
C LYS A 61 -6.69 0.04 -6.97
N ALA A 62 -6.26 -0.98 -7.72
CA ALA A 62 -4.97 -1.63 -7.54
C ALA A 62 -4.03 -1.10 -8.63
N LYS A 63 -2.95 -0.43 -8.21
CA LYS A 63 -1.99 0.20 -9.12
C LYS A 63 -0.65 -0.49 -8.98
N CYS A 64 -0.06 -0.92 -10.08
CA CYS A 64 1.15 -1.73 -10.08
C CYS A 64 2.25 -1.12 -10.94
N ILE A 65 3.48 -1.18 -10.42
CA ILE A 65 4.73 -0.99 -11.15
C ILE A 65 5.52 -2.30 -11.13
N VAL A 66 6.01 -2.74 -12.29
CA VAL A 66 6.90 -3.88 -12.46
C VAL A 66 8.24 -3.39 -12.95
N PHE A 67 9.30 -3.89 -12.31
CA PHE A 67 10.69 -3.68 -12.70
C PHE A 67 11.21 -4.99 -13.30
N ARG A 68 11.87 -4.91 -14.46
CA ARG A 68 12.49 -6.05 -15.12
C ARG A 68 13.89 -5.68 -15.63
N SER A 69 14.85 -6.49 -15.22
CA SER A 69 16.18 -6.60 -15.80
C SER A 69 16.29 -7.96 -16.51
N GLU A 70 17.42 -8.25 -17.15
CA GLU A 70 17.73 -9.54 -17.76
C GLU A 70 17.71 -10.68 -16.73
N THR A 71 18.14 -10.39 -15.49
CA THR A 71 18.33 -11.41 -14.45
C THR A 71 17.25 -11.43 -13.38
N GLN A 72 16.58 -10.29 -13.15
CA GLN A 72 15.68 -10.10 -12.02
C GLN A 72 14.39 -9.40 -12.43
N GLN A 73 13.29 -9.76 -11.77
CA GLN A 73 12.00 -9.07 -11.88
C GLN A 73 11.41 -8.82 -10.50
N ALA A 74 10.71 -7.69 -10.34
CA ALA A 74 10.02 -7.31 -9.12
C ALA A 74 8.71 -6.60 -9.44
N ALA A 75 7.74 -6.70 -8.54
CA ALA A 75 6.48 -5.97 -8.64
C ALA A 75 6.15 -5.28 -7.31
N LEU A 76 5.67 -4.04 -7.39
CA LEU A 76 5.00 -3.35 -6.30
C LEU A 76 3.57 -3.06 -6.77
N VAL A 77 2.58 -3.63 -6.07
CA VAL A 77 1.18 -3.26 -6.22
C VAL A 77 0.72 -2.54 -4.96
N VAL A 78 0.09 -1.38 -5.12
CA VAL A 78 -0.55 -0.63 -4.04
C VAL A 78 -2.04 -0.60 -4.31
N CYS A 79 -2.82 -1.08 -3.34
CA CYS A 79 -4.27 -1.15 -3.44
C CYS A 79 -4.92 -0.08 -2.56
N ASP A 80 -5.99 0.54 -3.03
CA ASP A 80 -6.84 1.42 -2.24
C ASP A 80 -7.67 0.61 -1.23
N LEU A 81 -6.98 0.16 -0.18
CA LEU A 81 -7.46 -0.69 0.91
C LEU A 81 -6.98 -0.12 2.24
N ILE A 82 -7.60 -0.51 3.35
CA ILE A 82 -7.10 -0.14 4.68
C ILE A 82 -5.79 -0.85 5.05
N ALA A 83 -5.65 -2.10 4.63
CA ALA A 83 -4.46 -2.92 4.91
C ALA A 83 -4.39 -4.06 3.90
N ALA A 84 -3.18 -4.55 3.62
CA ALA A 84 -2.97 -5.81 2.92
C ALA A 84 -2.83 -6.93 3.97
N SER A 85 -3.87 -7.73 4.17
CA SER A 85 -3.80 -8.86 5.10
C SER A 85 -2.83 -9.92 4.59
N ALA A 86 -2.26 -10.71 5.51
CA ALA A 86 -1.29 -11.75 5.16
C ALA A 86 -1.88 -12.78 4.17
N ASP A 87 -3.11 -13.24 4.44
CA ASP A 87 -3.84 -14.20 3.60
C ASP A 87 -4.04 -13.66 2.17
N PHE A 88 -4.47 -12.40 2.04
CA PHE A 88 -4.63 -11.74 0.74
C PHE A 88 -3.29 -11.59 0.02
N SER A 89 -2.27 -11.11 0.72
CA SER A 89 -0.94 -10.89 0.16
C SER A 89 -0.31 -12.18 -0.34
N ILE A 90 -0.40 -13.27 0.44
CA ILE A 90 0.12 -14.59 0.06
C ILE A 90 -0.58 -15.09 -1.21
N GLU A 91 -1.91 -15.02 -1.27
CA GLU A 91 -2.66 -15.54 -2.41
C GLU A 91 -2.43 -14.74 -3.69
N VAL A 92 -2.43 -13.40 -3.61
CA VAL A 92 -2.11 -12.53 -4.75
C VAL A 92 -0.70 -12.82 -5.26
N LYS A 93 0.29 -12.92 -4.36
CA LYS A 93 1.68 -13.20 -4.76
C LYS A 93 1.80 -14.56 -5.43
N ARG A 94 1.12 -15.59 -4.91
CA ARG A 94 1.13 -16.94 -5.49
C ARG A 94 0.59 -16.92 -6.92
N LEU A 95 -0.63 -16.41 -7.10
CA LEU A 95 -1.31 -16.36 -8.41
C LEU A 95 -0.58 -15.46 -9.41
N ALA A 96 -0.10 -14.28 -8.99
CA ALA A 96 0.66 -13.40 -9.85
C ALA A 96 2.01 -14.03 -10.26
N SER A 97 2.67 -14.73 -9.34
CA SER A 97 3.91 -15.44 -9.64
C SER A 97 3.70 -16.53 -10.69
N GLU A 98 2.64 -17.31 -10.54
CA GLU A 98 2.24 -18.35 -11.52
C GLU A 98 1.97 -17.79 -12.91
N GLN A 99 1.37 -16.59 -13.02
CA GLN A 99 0.99 -15.99 -14.30
C GLN A 99 2.08 -15.14 -14.96
N THR A 100 3.01 -14.59 -14.19
CA THR A 100 4.01 -13.64 -14.70
C THR A 100 5.43 -14.19 -14.72
N GLY A 101 5.71 -15.24 -13.94
CA GLY A 101 7.08 -15.72 -13.69
C GLY A 101 7.88 -14.87 -12.69
N ILE A 102 7.33 -13.76 -12.18
CA ILE A 102 7.98 -12.97 -11.12
C ILE A 102 7.98 -13.82 -9.84
N PRO A 103 9.12 -14.06 -9.17
CA PRO A 103 9.12 -14.83 -7.92
C PRO A 103 8.19 -14.20 -6.87
N ALA A 104 7.39 -15.00 -6.17
CA ALA A 104 6.49 -14.49 -5.13
C ALA A 104 7.21 -13.66 -4.04
N SER A 105 8.48 -13.99 -3.76
CA SER A 105 9.36 -13.22 -2.87
C SER A 105 9.75 -11.83 -3.38
N ASN A 106 9.57 -11.58 -4.68
CA ASN A 106 9.89 -10.32 -5.36
C ASN A 106 8.63 -9.47 -5.63
N ILE A 107 7.47 -9.90 -5.14
CA ILE A 107 6.21 -9.17 -5.26
C ILE A 107 5.88 -8.55 -3.90
N ILE A 108 5.64 -7.25 -3.90
CA ILE A 108 5.17 -6.46 -2.75
C ILE A 108 3.71 -6.10 -2.99
N VAL A 109 2.85 -6.43 -2.02
CA VAL A 109 1.44 -6.02 -1.99
C VAL A 109 1.28 -5.05 -0.82
N SER A 110 0.91 -3.82 -1.13
CA SER A 110 0.73 -2.74 -0.16
C SER A 110 -0.69 -2.18 -0.24
N ALA A 111 -1.07 -1.43 0.78
CA ALA A 111 -2.35 -0.75 0.86
C ALA A 111 -2.14 0.74 1.15
N THR A 112 -3.00 1.60 0.63
CA THR A 112 -2.93 3.04 0.91
C THR A 112 -3.37 3.40 2.32
N HIS A 113 -4.04 2.50 3.04
CA HIS A 113 -4.63 2.73 4.36
C HIS A 113 -5.90 3.60 4.34
N SER A 114 -6.68 3.59 3.25
CA SER A 114 -7.96 4.30 3.19
C SER A 114 -8.99 3.70 4.15
N HIS A 115 -9.61 4.58 4.95
CA HIS A 115 -10.68 4.24 5.91
C HIS A 115 -12.08 4.23 5.29
N THR A 116 -12.21 4.60 4.02
CA THR A 116 -13.43 4.42 3.22
C THR A 116 -13.21 3.36 2.14
N ALA A 117 -12.56 2.27 2.56
CA ALA A 117 -12.22 1.09 1.76
C ALA A 117 -12.84 -0.19 2.38
N PRO A 118 -12.93 -1.31 1.65
CA PRO A 118 -13.65 -2.49 2.12
C PRO A 118 -13.02 -3.14 3.35
N ASP A 119 -13.86 -3.54 4.31
CA ASP A 119 -13.49 -4.55 5.32
C ASP A 119 -13.65 -5.94 4.74
N TYR A 120 -12.58 -6.42 4.13
CA TYR A 120 -12.58 -7.69 3.40
C TYR A 120 -11.99 -8.86 4.22
N THR A 121 -11.37 -8.62 5.38
CA THR A 121 -10.47 -9.62 6.01
C THR A 121 -11.20 -10.86 6.51
N LYS A 122 -12.34 -10.69 7.19
CA LYS A 122 -13.16 -11.84 7.65
C LYS A 122 -13.67 -12.67 6.47
N SER A 123 -14.10 -11.99 5.42
CA SER A 123 -14.61 -12.62 4.19
C SER A 123 -13.48 -13.33 3.43
N MET A 124 -12.28 -12.74 3.39
CA MET A 124 -11.07 -13.33 2.79
C MET A 124 -10.68 -14.64 3.47
N TYR A 125 -10.60 -14.62 4.79
CA TYR A 125 -10.30 -15.82 5.57
C TYR A 125 -11.31 -16.94 5.31
N ALA A 126 -12.61 -16.61 5.30
CA ALA A 126 -13.67 -17.57 5.01
C ALA A 126 -13.57 -18.11 3.57
N TYR A 127 -13.30 -17.24 2.60
CA TYR A 127 -13.17 -17.59 1.19
C TYR A 127 -12.03 -18.58 0.95
N LEU A 128 -10.82 -18.29 1.44
CA LEU A 128 -9.63 -19.12 1.20
C LEU A 128 -9.66 -20.47 1.92
N ARG A 129 -10.45 -20.59 2.99
CA ARG A 129 -10.62 -21.85 3.74
C ARG A 129 -11.86 -22.64 3.34
N SER A 130 -12.69 -22.10 2.46
CA SER A 130 -13.85 -22.83 1.94
C SER A 130 -13.36 -23.94 1.01
N PRO A 131 -13.88 -25.19 1.14
CA PRO A 131 -13.55 -26.26 0.21
C PRO A 131 -13.87 -25.84 -1.22
N ALA A 132 -13.03 -26.24 -2.19
CA ALA A 132 -13.27 -25.95 -3.60
C ALA A 132 -14.66 -26.46 -4.02
N GLY A 133 -15.49 -25.58 -4.58
CA GLY A 133 -16.86 -25.89 -5.00
C GLY A 133 -17.91 -25.88 -3.87
N ALA A 134 -17.56 -25.53 -2.64
CA ALA A 134 -18.54 -25.38 -1.56
C ALA A 134 -19.48 -24.19 -1.83
N ALA A 135 -20.78 -24.43 -1.65
CA ALA A 135 -21.77 -23.36 -1.69
C ALA A 135 -21.62 -22.43 -0.47
N PRO A 136 -21.78 -21.11 -0.62
CA PRO A 136 -21.80 -20.19 0.51
C PRO A 136 -22.92 -20.50 1.49
N ALA A 137 -22.70 -20.25 2.78
CA ALA A 137 -23.67 -20.59 3.83
C ALA A 137 -25.00 -19.83 3.73
N ASN A 138 -24.99 -18.62 3.16
CA ASN A 138 -26.17 -17.79 2.93
C ASN A 138 -25.89 -16.74 1.83
N GLU A 139 -26.90 -15.94 1.47
CA GLU A 139 -26.79 -14.90 0.44
C GLU A 139 -25.74 -13.83 0.76
N THR A 140 -25.62 -13.41 2.02
CA THR A 140 -24.60 -12.45 2.45
C THR A 140 -23.19 -13.01 2.26
N ALA A 141 -22.96 -14.28 2.62
CA ALA A 141 -21.68 -14.95 2.40
C ALA A 141 -21.38 -15.10 0.91
N ALA A 142 -22.39 -15.39 0.09
CA ALA A 142 -22.25 -15.47 -1.36
C ALA A 142 -21.87 -14.11 -1.96
N PHE A 143 -22.57 -13.06 -1.57
CA PHE A 143 -22.30 -11.68 -1.98
C PHE A 143 -20.88 -11.26 -1.62
N ARG A 144 -20.46 -11.49 -0.36
CA ARG A 144 -19.12 -11.13 0.10
C ARG A 144 -18.04 -11.94 -0.62
N SER A 145 -18.24 -13.24 -0.83
CA SER A 145 -17.29 -14.12 -1.52
C SER A 145 -17.04 -13.72 -2.97
N LYS A 146 -18.08 -13.25 -3.68
CA LYS A 146 -17.94 -12.74 -5.06
C LYS A 146 -16.97 -11.55 -5.12
N TYR A 147 -17.08 -10.62 -4.18
CA TYR A 147 -16.15 -9.49 -4.13
C TYR A 147 -14.73 -9.93 -3.75
N ILE A 148 -14.56 -10.89 -2.84
CA ILE A 148 -13.23 -11.42 -2.52
C ILE A 148 -12.55 -12.01 -3.76
N ALA A 149 -13.28 -12.80 -4.56
CA ALA A 149 -12.76 -13.33 -5.81
C ALA A 149 -12.32 -12.20 -6.76
N LEU A 150 -13.17 -11.17 -6.94
CA LEU A 150 -12.87 -10.00 -7.77
C LEU A 150 -11.63 -9.25 -7.26
N LEU A 151 -11.52 -9.01 -5.95
CA LEU A 151 -10.40 -8.31 -5.34
C LEU A 151 -9.06 -9.02 -5.62
N ILE A 152 -9.02 -10.34 -5.47
CA ILE A 152 -7.84 -11.16 -5.80
C ILE A 152 -7.56 -11.07 -7.31
N GLU A 153 -8.56 -11.38 -8.13
CA GLU A 153 -8.43 -11.42 -9.59
C GLU A 153 -7.93 -10.09 -10.16
N HIS A 154 -8.55 -8.98 -9.77
CA HIS A 154 -8.22 -7.66 -10.30
C HIS A 154 -6.87 -7.15 -9.79
N THR A 155 -6.47 -7.49 -8.56
CA THR A 155 -5.13 -7.17 -8.06
C THR A 155 -4.06 -7.97 -8.82
N VAL A 156 -4.28 -9.26 -9.05
CA VAL A 156 -3.39 -10.09 -9.89
C VAL A 156 -3.34 -9.56 -11.31
N ALA A 157 -4.49 -9.16 -11.88
CA ALA A 157 -4.56 -8.58 -13.21
C ALA A 157 -3.77 -7.27 -13.34
N ALA A 158 -3.71 -6.42 -12.30
CA ALA A 158 -2.85 -5.24 -12.30
C ALA A 158 -1.37 -5.63 -12.45
N ILE A 159 -0.91 -6.65 -11.71
CA ILE A 159 0.47 -7.14 -11.79
C ILE A 159 0.76 -7.75 -13.16
N VAL A 160 -0.16 -8.58 -13.69
CA VAL A 160 -0.02 -9.21 -15.01
C VAL A 160 0.02 -8.19 -16.14
N LYS A 161 -0.88 -7.20 -16.10
CA LYS A 161 -0.90 -6.08 -17.07
C LYS A 161 0.38 -5.26 -16.99
N ALA A 162 0.83 -4.88 -15.79
CA ALA A 162 2.08 -4.16 -15.62
C ALA A 162 3.27 -4.99 -16.16
N SER A 163 3.35 -6.29 -15.85
CA SER A 163 4.41 -7.17 -16.37
C SER A 163 4.40 -7.29 -17.89
N THR A 164 3.21 -7.30 -18.51
CA THR A 164 3.03 -7.33 -19.97
C THR A 164 3.42 -6.00 -20.61
N ASN A 165 3.13 -4.89 -19.94
CA ASN A 165 3.44 -3.54 -20.40
C ASN A 165 4.91 -3.14 -20.21
N ALA A 166 5.74 -3.99 -19.59
CA ALA A 166 7.13 -3.66 -19.29
C ALA A 166 7.94 -3.43 -20.56
N LYS A 167 8.50 -2.22 -20.68
CA LYS A 167 9.29 -1.73 -21.80
C LYS A 167 10.50 -0.96 -21.29
N PRO A 168 11.57 -0.80 -22.09
CA PRO A 168 12.71 0.03 -21.71
C PRO A 168 12.23 1.42 -21.27
N ALA A 169 12.79 1.90 -20.16
CA ALA A 169 12.37 3.15 -19.54
C ALA A 169 13.58 3.90 -18.96
N LYS A 170 13.40 5.18 -18.71
CA LYS A 170 14.32 6.04 -17.96
C LYS A 170 13.68 6.38 -16.63
N LEU A 171 14.49 6.38 -15.57
CA LEU A 171 14.05 6.67 -14.22
C LEU A 171 14.68 7.97 -13.73
N GLU A 172 13.87 8.80 -13.08
CA GLU A 172 14.33 9.98 -12.35
C GLU A 172 13.84 9.88 -10.90
N SER A 173 14.71 10.15 -9.94
CA SER A 173 14.37 10.09 -8.52
C SER A 173 14.77 11.35 -7.77
N GLY A 174 14.10 11.56 -6.64
CA GLY A 174 14.31 12.73 -5.80
C GLY A 174 13.19 12.85 -4.79
N TRP A 175 13.10 14.02 -4.18
CA TRP A 175 12.10 14.33 -3.17
C TRP A 175 11.73 15.81 -3.23
N ALA A 176 10.60 16.15 -2.62
CA ALA A 176 10.18 17.53 -2.41
C ALA A 176 9.66 17.68 -0.97
N GLU A 177 9.83 18.86 -0.38
CA GLU A 177 9.34 19.13 0.98
C GLU A 177 7.95 19.72 0.94
N GLN A 178 6.99 19.09 1.62
CA GLN A 178 5.64 19.59 1.77
C GLN A 178 5.60 20.79 2.74
N GLN A 179 5.50 22.00 2.18
CA GLN A 179 5.47 23.23 2.97
C GLN A 179 4.09 23.55 3.56
N THR A 180 3.01 23.23 2.83
CA THR A 180 1.65 23.45 3.33
C THR A 180 1.33 22.41 4.41
N PRO A 181 0.95 22.82 5.63
CA PRO A 181 0.79 21.90 6.75
C PRO A 181 -0.45 21.01 6.58
N VAL A 182 -0.22 19.79 6.14
CA VAL A 182 -1.26 18.76 5.93
C VAL A 182 -1.13 17.57 6.89
N ALA A 183 0.03 17.41 7.52
CA ALA A 183 0.37 16.29 8.39
C ALA A 183 0.79 16.78 9.78
N PHE A 184 0.26 16.13 10.82
CA PHE A 184 0.48 16.50 12.22
C PHE A 184 0.61 15.24 13.09
N ASN A 185 1.52 15.25 14.06
CA ASN A 185 1.59 14.15 15.02
C ASN A 185 0.34 14.18 15.93
N ARG A 186 -0.38 13.05 16.00
CA ARG A 186 -1.63 12.90 16.78
C ARG A 186 -1.40 12.48 18.23
N ARG A 187 -0.15 12.24 18.63
CA ARG A 187 0.24 11.80 19.98
C ARG A 187 0.98 12.90 20.72
N PHE A 188 0.67 13.07 22.00
CA PHE A 188 1.24 14.13 22.83
C PHE A 188 1.70 13.61 24.18
N VAL A 189 2.91 14.02 24.57
CA VAL A 189 3.47 13.76 25.89
C VAL A 189 2.73 14.63 26.91
N GLN A 190 2.26 14.00 27.98
CA GLN A 190 1.55 14.65 29.07
C GLN A 190 2.50 15.02 30.22
N LYS A 191 2.06 15.92 31.11
CA LYS A 191 2.81 16.34 32.32
C LYS A 191 3.16 15.19 33.26
N ASP A 192 2.36 14.13 33.29
CA ASP A 192 2.60 12.92 34.10
C ASP A 192 3.53 11.90 33.41
N GLY A 193 4.05 12.23 32.21
CA GLY A 193 4.92 11.35 31.42
C GLY A 193 4.17 10.37 30.51
N SER A 194 2.85 10.28 30.59
CA SER A 194 2.05 9.44 29.69
C SER A 194 2.02 10.01 28.26
N VAL A 195 1.68 9.17 27.28
CA VAL A 195 1.41 9.59 25.91
C VAL A 195 -0.07 9.36 25.61
N ARG A 196 -0.77 10.40 25.16
CA ARG A 196 -2.17 10.33 24.75
C ARG A 196 -2.32 10.61 23.27
N THR A 197 -3.23 9.90 22.62
CA THR A 197 -3.64 10.17 21.24
C THR A 197 -4.88 11.06 21.22
N TRP A 198 -5.09 11.81 20.14
CA TRP A 198 -6.30 12.64 19.93
C TRP A 198 -6.53 13.74 20.96
N VAL A 199 -5.47 14.18 21.63
CA VAL A 199 -5.48 15.38 22.48
C VAL A 199 -4.72 16.50 21.76
N GLY A 200 -5.17 17.75 21.85
CA GLY A 200 -4.46 18.90 21.29
C GLY A 200 -3.38 19.45 22.23
N LEU A 201 -2.62 20.44 21.78
CA LEU A 201 -1.70 21.21 22.64
C LEU A 201 -2.46 22.05 23.69
N GLU A 202 -3.69 22.46 23.38
CA GLU A 202 -4.56 23.21 24.29
C GLU A 202 -5.14 22.35 25.43
N HIS A 203 -5.01 21.01 25.36
CA HIS A 203 -5.36 20.16 26.48
C HIS A 203 -4.38 20.45 27.64
N SER A 204 -4.90 20.86 28.80
CA SER A 204 -4.10 21.36 29.94
C SER A 204 -2.97 20.43 30.43
N GLY A 205 -3.07 19.13 30.09
CA GLY A 205 -2.05 18.12 30.38
C GLY A 205 -0.94 17.97 29.35
N SER A 206 -1.10 18.47 28.12
CA SER A 206 -0.15 18.30 27.02
C SER A 206 1.09 19.20 27.17
N VAL A 207 2.27 18.65 26.87
CA VAL A 207 3.57 19.36 26.93
C VAL A 207 4.13 19.61 25.53
N ARG A 208 4.13 18.57 24.68
CA ARG A 208 4.63 18.60 23.31
C ARG A 208 4.09 17.41 22.51
N SER A 209 4.22 17.45 21.19
CA SER A 209 4.04 16.27 20.34
C SER A 209 5.01 15.15 20.72
N ALA A 210 4.58 13.89 20.56
CA ALA A 210 5.35 12.72 20.93
C ALA A 210 6.56 12.50 20.01
N GLY A 211 6.44 12.84 18.74
CA GLY A 211 7.49 12.77 17.74
C GLY A 211 7.33 13.83 16.64
N PRO A 212 8.28 13.86 15.68
CA PRO A 212 8.21 14.73 14.52
C PRO A 212 7.15 14.26 13.51
N ILE A 213 7.00 15.02 12.44
CA ILE A 213 6.41 14.55 11.17
C ILE A 213 7.53 14.26 10.18
N ASP A 214 7.22 13.54 9.11
CA ASP A 214 8.06 13.45 7.92
C ASP A 214 7.45 14.33 6.81
N PRO A 215 8.07 15.48 6.48
CA PRO A 215 7.55 16.40 5.46
C PRO A 215 8.00 16.04 4.04
N GLU A 216 8.88 15.05 3.86
CA GLU A 216 9.44 14.72 2.55
C GLU A 216 8.46 13.86 1.74
N ILE A 217 8.29 14.24 0.46
CA ILE A 217 7.58 13.44 -0.53
C ILE A 217 8.62 12.80 -1.44
N GLY A 218 8.90 11.52 -1.22
CA GLY A 218 9.77 10.74 -2.10
C GLY A 218 9.12 10.48 -3.46
N MET A 219 9.88 10.58 -4.54
CA MET A 219 9.38 10.43 -5.92
C MET A 219 10.28 9.56 -6.79
N LEU A 220 9.65 8.76 -7.64
CA LEU A 220 10.27 8.07 -8.77
C LEU A 220 9.41 8.29 -10.01
N LEU A 221 9.92 9.10 -10.94
CA LEU A 221 9.29 9.34 -12.23
C LEU A 221 9.80 8.32 -13.25
N VAL A 222 8.89 7.77 -14.03
CA VAL A 222 9.16 6.82 -15.10
C VAL A 222 8.86 7.49 -16.43
N ARG A 223 9.86 7.53 -17.31
CA ARG A 223 9.73 7.98 -18.70
C ARG A 223 9.94 6.83 -19.66
N ASP A 224 9.23 6.83 -20.77
CA ASP A 224 9.51 5.90 -21.86
C ASP A 224 10.77 6.31 -22.66
N ASP A 225 11.09 5.55 -23.71
CA ASP A 225 12.23 5.82 -24.58
C ASP A 225 12.13 7.15 -25.35
N ALA A 226 10.91 7.67 -25.56
CA ALA A 226 10.68 8.97 -26.16
C ALA A 226 10.90 10.13 -25.15
N GLY A 227 11.04 9.81 -23.87
CA GLY A 227 11.17 10.79 -22.78
C GLY A 227 9.82 11.25 -22.21
N GLU A 228 8.72 10.66 -22.67
CA GLU A 228 7.38 10.99 -22.20
C GLU A 228 7.12 10.33 -20.84
N PRO A 229 6.53 11.05 -19.87
CA PRO A 229 6.20 10.48 -18.58
C PRO A 229 5.09 9.42 -18.74
N VAL A 230 5.28 8.25 -18.15
CA VAL A 230 4.30 7.15 -18.19
C VAL A 230 3.82 6.71 -16.81
N GLY A 231 4.57 7.05 -15.76
CA GLY A 231 4.15 6.79 -14.39
C GLY A 231 4.95 7.56 -13.37
N LEU A 232 4.36 7.73 -12.19
CA LEU A 232 4.98 8.37 -11.04
C LEU A 232 4.66 7.56 -9.79
N VAL A 233 5.69 7.17 -9.05
CA VAL A 233 5.55 6.66 -7.69
C VAL A 233 5.84 7.80 -6.73
N SER A 234 4.97 8.01 -5.75
CA SER A 234 5.13 9.00 -4.68
C SER A 234 4.91 8.36 -3.31
N ASN A 235 5.57 8.87 -2.28
CA ASN A 235 5.41 8.40 -0.90
C ASN A 235 5.34 9.56 0.08
N PHE A 236 4.35 9.56 0.98
CA PHE A 236 4.20 10.57 2.03
C PHE A 236 3.57 9.99 3.30
N ALA A 237 4.02 10.45 4.48
CA ALA A 237 3.57 9.92 5.77
C ALA A 237 2.32 10.66 6.30
N LEU A 238 1.13 10.21 5.92
CA LEU A 238 -0.14 10.74 6.43
C LEU A 238 -1.24 9.66 6.43
N HIS A 239 -2.02 9.55 7.52
CA HIS A 239 -3.19 8.65 7.59
C HIS A 239 -4.26 9.01 6.54
N LEU A 240 -4.87 8.02 5.91
CA LEU A 240 -5.97 8.20 4.94
C LEU A 240 -7.33 7.98 5.62
N ASP A 241 -7.59 8.84 6.59
CA ASP A 241 -8.88 8.94 7.28
C ASP A 241 -9.39 10.38 7.16
N THR A 242 -9.26 10.97 5.97
CA THR A 242 -9.60 12.39 5.75
C THR A 242 -11.03 12.54 5.24
N LEU A 243 -11.58 11.48 4.66
CA LEU A 243 -12.99 11.36 4.32
C LEU A 243 -13.69 10.37 5.26
N SER A 244 -14.86 10.78 5.76
CA SER A 244 -15.77 9.92 6.53
C SER A 244 -17.07 9.67 5.77
N GLY A 245 -17.84 8.66 6.18
CA GLY A 245 -19.17 8.37 5.64
C GLY A 245 -19.29 6.94 5.11
N GLN A 246 -20.29 6.68 4.27
CA GLN A 246 -20.59 5.35 3.71
C GLN A 246 -20.43 5.32 2.20
N LYS A 247 -19.53 6.14 1.63
CA LYS A 247 -19.20 6.11 0.20
C LYS A 247 -17.72 5.74 0.01
N TRP A 248 -17.45 4.89 -0.97
CA TRP A 248 -16.07 4.53 -1.32
C TRP A 248 -15.28 5.76 -1.76
N SER A 249 -14.02 5.81 -1.34
CA SER A 249 -13.04 6.79 -1.81
C SER A 249 -11.63 6.27 -1.55
N ALA A 250 -10.75 6.49 -2.52
CA ALA A 250 -9.33 6.29 -2.39
C ALA A 250 -8.65 7.36 -1.51
N ASP A 251 -9.43 8.30 -0.95
CA ASP A 251 -8.99 9.41 -0.10
C ASP A 251 -8.08 10.40 -0.89
N TYR A 252 -7.22 11.16 -0.22
CA TYR A 252 -6.39 12.19 -0.85
C TYR A 252 -5.48 11.68 -2.00
N PRO A 253 -5.04 10.40 -2.08
CA PRO A 253 -4.35 9.87 -3.26
C PRO A 253 -5.12 10.00 -4.58
N TYR A 254 -6.46 10.04 -4.55
CA TYR A 254 -7.26 10.28 -5.76
C TYR A 254 -6.93 11.65 -6.36
N TYR A 255 -6.91 12.69 -5.54
CA TYR A 255 -6.63 14.07 -5.96
C TYR A 255 -5.14 14.28 -6.31
N ILE A 256 -4.23 13.54 -5.66
CA ILE A 256 -2.82 13.48 -6.10
C ILE A 256 -2.74 12.95 -7.53
N ALA A 257 -3.40 11.82 -7.81
CA ALA A 257 -3.41 11.23 -9.15
C ALA A 257 -3.98 12.19 -10.20
N GLN A 258 -5.07 12.89 -9.89
CA GLN A 258 -5.63 13.93 -10.77
C GLN A 258 -4.63 15.06 -11.04
N SER A 259 -3.92 15.54 -10.02
CA SER A 259 -2.92 16.61 -10.15
C SER A 259 -1.75 16.16 -11.03
N VAL A 260 -1.26 14.93 -10.83
CA VAL A 260 -0.19 14.32 -11.62
C VAL A 260 -0.63 14.16 -13.07
N GLN A 261 -1.82 13.62 -13.32
CA GLN A 261 -2.36 13.40 -14.67
C GLN A 261 -2.63 14.71 -15.41
N LYS A 262 -3.07 15.75 -14.69
CA LYS A 262 -3.21 17.09 -15.26
C LYS A 262 -1.87 17.68 -15.70
N ALA A 263 -0.80 17.43 -14.96
CA ALA A 263 0.53 17.97 -15.24
C ALA A 263 1.30 17.16 -16.29
N LEU A 264 1.20 15.82 -16.27
CA LEU A 264 2.03 14.91 -17.05
C LEU A 264 1.30 14.18 -18.18
N GLY A 265 -0.03 14.16 -18.15
CA GLY A 265 -0.87 13.49 -19.16
C GLY A 265 -1.90 12.56 -18.54
N PRO A 266 -3.08 12.41 -19.16
CA PRO A 266 -4.21 11.66 -18.58
C PRO A 266 -3.92 10.16 -18.40
N ASP A 267 -3.00 9.60 -19.19
CA ASP A 267 -2.66 8.18 -19.17
C ASP A 267 -1.53 7.83 -18.17
N VAL A 268 -0.96 8.83 -17.48
CA VAL A 268 0.10 8.61 -16.49
C VAL A 268 -0.47 7.88 -15.27
N VAL A 269 0.16 6.75 -14.92
CA VAL A 269 -0.21 5.98 -13.73
C VAL A 269 0.45 6.61 -12.48
N SER A 270 -0.37 7.10 -11.56
CA SER A 270 0.09 7.66 -10.27
C SER A 270 -0.06 6.65 -9.14
N LEU A 271 1.05 6.02 -8.76
CA LEU A 271 1.15 5.20 -7.55
C LEU A 271 1.47 6.08 -6.35
N PHE A 272 0.66 5.97 -5.31
CA PHE A 272 0.93 6.59 -4.01
C PHE A 272 1.13 5.48 -2.98
N GLY A 273 2.27 5.47 -2.30
CA GLY A 273 2.53 4.61 -1.15
C GLY A 273 2.45 5.40 0.15
N THR A 274 1.97 4.78 1.21
CA THR A 274 1.88 5.42 2.53
C THR A 274 3.21 5.34 3.26
N GLY A 275 3.73 6.47 3.73
CA GLY A 275 4.94 6.54 4.56
C GLY A 275 4.67 6.06 6.00
N CYS A 276 5.58 6.34 6.94
CA CYS A 276 5.44 5.96 8.34
C CYS A 276 4.40 6.82 9.09
N CYS A 277 3.10 6.58 8.85
CA CYS A 277 2.01 7.43 9.33
C CYS A 277 1.27 6.92 10.58
N GLY A 278 1.88 6.02 11.37
CA GLY A 278 1.19 5.36 12.49
C GLY A 278 0.72 6.31 13.59
N ASP A 279 1.40 7.43 13.77
CA ASP A 279 1.07 8.51 14.70
C ASP A 279 0.91 9.87 14.00
N ILE A 280 0.74 9.88 12.68
CA ILE A 280 0.57 11.10 11.88
C ILE A 280 -0.86 11.17 11.35
N ASN A 281 -1.50 12.34 11.45
CA ASN A 281 -2.85 12.56 10.96
C ASN A 281 -3.07 13.97 10.39
N HIS A 282 -4.23 14.20 9.77
CA HIS A 282 -4.60 15.43 9.05
C HIS A 282 -5.19 16.54 9.92
N VAL A 283 -5.37 16.28 11.23
CA VAL A 283 -5.99 17.24 12.16
C VAL A 283 -4.93 18.15 12.77
N ASN A 284 -5.03 19.45 12.50
CA ASN A 284 -4.16 20.45 13.08
C ASN A 284 -4.43 20.60 14.59
N PRO A 285 -3.48 20.29 15.49
CA PRO A 285 -3.69 20.36 16.94
C PRO A 285 -3.78 21.80 17.48
N ARG A 286 -3.52 22.82 16.64
CA ARG A 286 -3.59 24.25 16.96
C ARG A 286 -4.75 24.97 16.27
N GLY A 287 -5.53 24.26 15.46
CA GLY A 287 -6.64 24.81 14.68
C GLY A 287 -7.96 24.12 14.97
N THR A 288 -9.05 24.79 14.66
CA THR A 288 -10.41 24.21 14.75
C THR A 288 -10.88 23.62 13.43
N GLU A 289 -10.25 24.01 12.31
CA GLU A 289 -10.59 23.53 10.98
C GLU A 289 -9.80 22.27 10.64
N ARG A 290 -10.49 21.30 10.04
CA ARG A 290 -9.87 20.10 9.48
C ARG A 290 -9.58 20.34 8.01
N ASN A 291 -8.38 19.96 7.60
CA ASN A 291 -8.04 19.89 6.19
C ASN A 291 -8.98 18.90 5.49
N LYS A 292 -9.60 19.33 4.40
CA LYS A 292 -10.45 18.47 3.58
C LYS A 292 -9.59 17.56 2.70
N THR A 293 -10.13 16.41 2.31
CA THR A 293 -9.48 15.41 1.44
C THR A 293 -8.93 16.02 0.15
N ASP A 294 -9.72 16.85 -0.52
CA ASP A 294 -9.35 17.53 -1.76
C ASP A 294 -8.22 18.55 -1.54
N PHE A 295 -8.30 19.35 -0.47
CA PHE A 295 -7.25 20.29 -0.10
C PHE A 295 -5.91 19.58 0.14
N ILE A 296 -5.92 18.47 0.90
CA ILE A 296 -4.71 17.69 1.20
C ILE A 296 -4.12 17.13 -0.09
N GLY A 297 -4.93 16.45 -0.91
CA GLY A 297 -4.43 15.78 -2.11
C GLY A 297 -3.99 16.76 -3.19
N ASN A 298 -4.70 17.88 -3.36
CA ASN A 298 -4.28 18.95 -4.28
C ASN A 298 -2.98 19.62 -3.82
N SER A 299 -2.82 19.85 -2.51
CA SER A 299 -1.59 20.45 -1.99
C SER A 299 -0.38 19.53 -2.15
N LEU A 300 -0.54 18.23 -1.86
CA LEU A 300 0.51 17.24 -2.10
C LEU A 300 0.81 17.11 -3.61
N GLY A 301 -0.23 17.12 -4.45
CA GLY A 301 -0.10 17.11 -5.90
C GLY A 301 0.65 18.32 -6.46
N GLU A 302 0.43 19.52 -5.92
CA GLU A 302 1.18 20.73 -6.27
C GLU A 302 2.66 20.62 -5.91
N THR A 303 2.97 20.15 -4.68
CA THR A 303 4.35 19.92 -4.24
C THR A 303 5.05 18.88 -5.12
N ILE A 304 4.37 17.78 -5.42
CA ILE A 304 4.88 16.72 -6.32
C ILE A 304 5.20 17.31 -7.70
N THR A 305 4.23 17.96 -8.34
CA THR A 305 4.37 18.45 -9.72
C THR A 305 5.42 19.54 -9.86
N THR A 306 5.54 20.42 -8.85
CA THR A 306 6.61 21.43 -8.79
C THR A 306 8.00 20.77 -8.61
N GLY A 307 8.06 19.76 -7.74
CA GLY A 307 9.27 19.01 -7.42
C GLY A 307 9.85 18.19 -8.57
N LEU A 308 9.07 17.90 -9.62
CA LEU A 308 9.53 17.12 -10.78
C LEU A 308 10.76 17.74 -11.47
N SER A 309 10.89 19.07 -11.45
CA SER A 309 12.04 19.77 -12.04
C SER A 309 13.36 19.56 -11.28
N HIS A 310 13.31 18.99 -10.08
CA HIS A 310 14.47 18.72 -9.22
C HIS A 310 14.85 17.23 -9.18
N LEU A 311 14.14 16.37 -9.91
CA LEU A 311 14.50 14.96 -9.99
C LEU A 311 15.82 14.79 -10.77
N SER A 312 16.60 13.81 -10.34
CA SER A 312 17.87 13.45 -10.99
C SER A 312 17.71 12.13 -11.73
N ALA A 313 18.27 12.05 -12.94
CA ALA A 313 18.28 10.82 -13.71
C ALA A 313 19.09 9.73 -12.97
N ILE A 314 18.61 8.48 -13.06
CA ILE A 314 19.32 7.30 -12.59
C ILE A 314 20.08 6.72 -13.79
N GLU A 315 21.39 6.96 -13.87
CA GLU A 315 22.21 6.55 -15.03
C GLU A 315 22.59 5.06 -15.04
N ASP A 316 22.77 4.44 -13.86
CA ASP A 316 23.16 3.03 -13.70
C ASP A 316 22.08 2.22 -12.97
N THR A 317 21.08 1.77 -13.71
CA THR A 317 19.95 1.01 -13.14
C THR A 317 20.30 -0.46 -12.93
N HIS A 318 20.47 -0.87 -11.67
CA HIS A 318 20.62 -2.27 -11.27
C HIS A 318 19.46 -2.71 -10.37
N LEU A 319 18.77 -3.80 -10.71
CA LEU A 319 17.65 -4.32 -9.95
C LEU A 319 18.10 -5.43 -8.99
N GLU A 320 18.17 -5.10 -7.70
CA GLU A 320 18.33 -6.09 -6.63
C GLU A 320 17.05 -6.25 -5.83
N VAL A 321 16.71 -7.50 -5.50
CA VAL A 321 15.54 -7.81 -4.66
C VAL A 321 15.98 -8.77 -3.56
N ARG A 322 15.67 -8.42 -2.32
CA ARG A 322 15.91 -9.29 -1.15
C ARG A 322 14.64 -9.39 -0.32
N SER A 323 14.42 -10.58 0.22
CA SER A 323 13.30 -10.86 1.11
C SER A 323 13.80 -11.71 2.27
N GLY A 324 13.15 -11.57 3.42
CA GLY A 324 13.45 -12.34 4.61
C GLY A 324 12.27 -12.33 5.55
N THR A 325 12.11 -13.43 6.29
CA THR A 325 11.10 -13.55 7.35
C THR A 325 11.79 -13.32 8.67
N VAL A 326 11.35 -12.29 9.41
CA VAL A 326 11.84 -12.00 10.76
C VAL A 326 10.80 -12.47 11.78
N GLN A 327 11.23 -13.27 12.73
CA GLN A 327 10.38 -13.67 13.86
C GLN A 327 10.45 -12.60 14.94
N LEU A 328 9.31 -11.95 15.21
CA LEU A 328 9.19 -10.95 16.25
C LEU A 328 8.53 -11.56 17.50
N PRO A 329 9.02 -11.25 18.71
CA PRO A 329 8.35 -11.69 19.93
C PRO A 329 6.95 -11.07 19.98
N ILE A 330 5.93 -11.91 20.12
CA ILE A 330 4.56 -11.47 20.34
C ILE A 330 4.44 -11.09 21.81
N GLU A 331 3.77 -9.98 22.13
CA GLU A 331 3.46 -9.60 23.51
C GLU A 331 2.65 -10.72 24.22
N GLU A 332 2.72 -10.76 25.55
CA GLU A 332 1.88 -11.66 26.33
C GLU A 332 0.44 -11.15 26.45
N SER A 333 -0.52 -12.07 26.49
CA SER A 333 -1.91 -11.80 26.85
C SER A 333 -2.28 -12.78 27.95
N THR A 334 -2.22 -12.34 29.19
CA THR A 334 -2.48 -13.19 30.35
C THR A 334 -3.97 -13.53 30.43
N LYS A 335 -4.33 -14.55 31.21
CA LYS A 335 -5.74 -14.89 31.45
C LYS A 335 -6.53 -13.69 32.01
N GLU A 336 -5.93 -12.93 32.91
CA GLU A 336 -6.53 -11.72 33.49
C GLU A 336 -6.74 -10.62 32.43
N ASP A 337 -5.75 -10.38 31.57
CA ASP A 337 -5.88 -9.44 30.45
C ASP A 337 -7.05 -9.80 29.54
N VAL A 338 -7.18 -11.10 29.21
CA VAL A 338 -8.23 -11.61 28.33
C VAL A 338 -9.60 -11.48 28.98
N GLU A 339 -9.75 -11.85 30.25
CA GLU A 339 -11.01 -11.69 30.98
C GLU A 339 -11.44 -10.22 31.08
N LYS A 340 -10.49 -9.30 31.30
CA LYS A 340 -10.73 -7.85 31.27
C LYS A 340 -11.16 -7.40 29.86
N ALA A 341 -10.46 -7.86 28.83
CA ALA A 341 -10.77 -7.52 27.45
C ALA A 341 -12.17 -7.98 27.02
N VAL A 342 -12.58 -9.21 27.37
CA VAL A 342 -13.94 -9.71 27.09
C VAL A 342 -15.01 -8.80 27.71
N LYS A 343 -14.82 -8.37 28.97
CA LYS A 343 -15.76 -7.44 29.64
C LYS A 343 -15.83 -6.10 28.94
N ILE A 344 -14.68 -5.53 28.56
CA ILE A 344 -14.60 -4.26 27.82
C ILE A 344 -15.33 -4.38 26.48
N MET A 345 -15.09 -5.45 25.73
CA MET A 345 -15.75 -5.68 24.44
C MET A 345 -17.26 -5.86 24.58
N ALA A 346 -17.71 -6.54 25.64
CA ALA A 346 -19.13 -6.70 25.93
C ALA A 346 -19.81 -5.35 26.25
N ALA A 347 -19.18 -4.52 27.08
CA ALA A 347 -19.64 -3.17 27.40
C ALA A 347 -19.72 -2.30 26.13
N ALA A 348 -18.67 -2.31 25.30
CA ALA A 348 -18.66 -1.58 24.03
C ALA A 348 -19.78 -2.03 23.08
N LYS A 349 -20.00 -3.35 22.95
CA LYS A 349 -21.11 -3.91 22.15
C LYS A 349 -22.49 -3.52 22.70
N ALA A 350 -22.61 -3.34 24.01
CA ALA A 350 -23.84 -2.87 24.66
C ALA A 350 -24.06 -1.35 24.53
N GLY A 351 -23.13 -0.62 23.88
CA GLY A 351 -23.20 0.84 23.72
C GLY A 351 -22.76 1.62 24.97
N GLU A 352 -22.11 0.96 25.93
CA GLU A 352 -21.56 1.63 27.10
C GLU A 352 -20.32 2.47 26.73
N ALA A 353 -20.08 3.53 27.50
CA ALA A 353 -18.88 4.35 27.31
C ALA A 353 -17.64 3.58 27.77
N VAL A 354 -16.72 3.34 26.84
CA VAL A 354 -15.43 2.67 27.07
C VAL A 354 -14.31 3.63 26.69
N ASP A 355 -13.25 3.70 27.49
CA ASP A 355 -12.06 4.46 27.13
C ASP A 355 -11.45 3.92 25.82
N PHE A 356 -11.09 4.82 24.90
CA PHE A 356 -10.57 4.44 23.59
C PHE A 356 -9.33 3.53 23.68
N THR A 357 -8.41 3.83 24.60
CA THR A 357 -7.17 3.06 24.77
C THR A 357 -7.47 1.68 25.34
N ASP A 358 -8.39 1.60 26.29
CA ASP A 358 -8.87 0.33 26.82
C ASP A 358 -9.55 -0.51 25.73
N HIS A 359 -10.34 0.10 24.85
CA HIS A 359 -11.00 -0.59 23.74
C HIS A 359 -9.98 -1.15 22.72
N VAL A 360 -8.99 -0.35 22.33
CA VAL A 360 -7.88 -0.78 21.47
C VAL A 360 -7.08 -1.91 22.13
N THR A 361 -6.78 -1.76 23.42
CA THR A 361 -6.02 -2.77 24.18
C THR A 361 -6.81 -4.07 24.30
N ALA A 362 -8.12 -4.01 24.52
CA ALA A 362 -8.99 -5.18 24.58
C ALA A 362 -8.97 -5.96 23.25
N HIS A 363 -9.16 -5.27 22.12
CA HIS A 363 -9.01 -5.89 20.79
C HIS A 363 -7.64 -6.57 20.62
N LYS A 364 -6.55 -5.87 20.95
CA LYS A 364 -5.20 -6.40 20.85
C LYS A 364 -5.01 -7.67 21.69
N LYS A 365 -5.43 -7.66 22.95
CA LYS A 365 -5.26 -8.79 23.88
C LYS A 365 -6.06 -10.02 23.45
N LEU A 366 -7.27 -9.82 22.92
CA LEU A 366 -8.08 -10.91 22.36
C LEU A 366 -7.45 -11.51 21.10
N LEU A 367 -6.91 -10.67 20.20
CA LEU A 367 -6.20 -11.15 19.01
C LEU A 367 -4.94 -11.95 19.38
N ILE A 368 -4.15 -11.46 20.35
CA ILE A 368 -2.96 -12.17 20.84
C ILE A 368 -3.36 -13.52 21.45
N ASP A 369 -4.45 -13.58 22.24
CA ASP A 369 -4.94 -14.84 22.82
C ASP A 369 -5.22 -15.90 21.75
N GLN A 370 -5.88 -15.51 20.64
CA GLN A 370 -6.21 -16.45 19.55
C GLN A 370 -4.99 -17.03 18.85
N VAL A 371 -3.88 -16.28 18.80
CA VAL A 371 -2.65 -16.65 18.07
C VAL A 371 -1.62 -17.32 18.99
N ARG A 372 -1.48 -16.86 20.23
CA ARG A 372 -0.40 -17.26 21.16
C ARG A 372 -0.83 -18.31 22.17
N ASN A 373 -2.00 -18.18 22.80
CA ASN A 373 -2.36 -18.99 23.95
C ASN A 373 -2.93 -20.36 23.52
N LYS A 374 -2.45 -21.42 24.18
CA LYS A 374 -2.88 -22.81 23.96
C LYS A 374 -3.02 -23.53 25.32
N PRO A 375 -4.23 -23.83 25.81
CA PRO A 375 -5.53 -23.48 25.21
C PRO A 375 -5.77 -21.96 25.23
N ARG A 376 -6.67 -21.49 24.35
CA ARG A 376 -7.12 -20.10 24.31
C ARG A 376 -7.97 -19.79 25.55
N PHE A 377 -7.92 -18.55 26.04
CA PHE A 377 -8.72 -18.12 27.17
C PHE A 377 -10.09 -17.57 26.75
N ALA A 378 -10.20 -16.94 25.58
CA ALA A 378 -11.45 -16.44 25.01
C ALA A 378 -11.89 -17.21 23.76
N SER A 379 -13.19 -17.13 23.45
CA SER A 379 -13.73 -17.73 22.24
C SER A 379 -13.28 -16.93 21.00
N PRO A 380 -13.21 -17.56 19.81
CA PRO A 380 -12.94 -16.84 18.56
C PRO A 380 -13.98 -15.76 18.25
N GLU A 381 -15.21 -15.87 18.76
CA GLU A 381 -16.29 -14.90 18.54
C GLU A 381 -16.09 -13.60 19.33
N ASP A 382 -15.33 -13.66 20.43
CA ASP A 382 -14.94 -12.49 21.20
C ASP A 382 -13.85 -11.68 20.49
N ALA A 383 -12.99 -12.35 19.72
CA ALA A 383 -11.89 -11.76 18.98
C ALA A 383 -12.32 -11.34 17.56
N THR A 384 -13.08 -10.25 17.45
CA THR A 384 -13.40 -9.68 16.13
C THR A 384 -12.17 -8.95 15.55
N LEU A 385 -11.77 -9.32 14.33
CA LEU A 385 -10.90 -8.51 13.48
C LEU A 385 -11.70 -7.29 12.99
N ALA A 386 -11.83 -6.26 13.83
CA ALA A 386 -12.09 -4.92 13.31
C ALA A 386 -10.73 -4.40 12.82
N LEU A 387 -10.56 -4.26 11.51
CA LEU A 387 -9.42 -3.53 10.99
C LEU A 387 -9.59 -2.07 11.41
N LEU A 388 -8.66 -1.65 12.27
CA LEU A 388 -8.43 -0.28 12.71
C LEU A 388 -8.18 0.67 11.56
#